data_AF-A0A5C7R557-F1
#
_entry.id   AF-A0A5C7R557-F1
#
_cell.length_a   1.000
_cell.length_b   1.000
_cell.length_c   1.000
_cell.angle_alpha   90.00
_cell.angle_beta   90.00
_cell.angle_gamma   90.00
#
_symmetry.space_group_name_H-M   'P 1'
#
loop_
_entity.id
_entity.type
_entity.pdbx_description
1 polymer ?
#
loop_
_entity_poly.entity_id
_entity_poly.type
_entity_poly.pdbx_seq_one_letter_code
_entity_poly.pdbx_strand_id
1 'polypeptide(L)'
;DLPSQLPFGGDESLLQLEQGGVIANARLLKKPSATWRAPMRLANQWRLISHLSLNHLSIVDGGREALLEILSLYNFADSATVRKQIAGISNVSGHPSVTRVGKAPRQAFVRGTEVELEFDENQYVGSGVYLMACVLDRFFGLYCTANSYTRLSVRSQQREDFMVRFPPRSGSLPLV
;
A
#
# COMPACT_ATOMS: atom_id res chain seq x y z
N ASP A 1 -2.02 23.21 23.88
CA ASP A 1 -2.26 21.88 24.49
C ASP A 1 -2.40 20.80 23.43
N LEU A 2 -1.55 19.78 23.51
CA LEU A 2 -1.47 18.75 22.47
C LEU A 2 -2.39 17.56 22.79
N PRO A 3 -3.29 17.16 21.86
CA PRO A 3 -4.06 15.91 21.99
C PRO A 3 -3.21 14.68 22.30
N SER A 4 -1.93 14.68 21.93
CA SER A 4 -0.97 13.61 22.21
C SER A 4 -0.58 13.43 23.68
N GLN A 5 -0.98 14.35 24.57
CA GLN A 5 -0.77 14.27 26.01
C GLN A 5 -1.98 13.68 26.76
N LEU A 6 -3.08 13.42 26.06
CA LEU A 6 -4.26 12.83 26.69
C LEU A 6 -3.96 11.40 27.18
N PRO A 7 -4.43 11.03 28.39
CA PRO A 7 -4.36 9.66 28.89
C PRO A 7 -5.14 8.72 27.97
N PHE A 8 -4.64 7.49 27.82
CA PHE A 8 -5.24 6.46 26.99
C PHE A 8 -5.14 5.11 27.68
N GLY A 9 -6.13 4.25 27.48
CA GLY A 9 -6.27 3.01 28.26
C GLY A 9 -6.70 3.27 29.71
N GLY A 10 -7.30 2.27 30.34
CA GLY A 10 -7.82 2.40 31.71
C GLY A 10 -8.95 3.44 31.86
N ASP A 11 -9.28 3.78 33.09
CA ASP A 11 -10.42 4.67 33.40
C ASP A 11 -10.11 6.15 33.17
N GLU A 12 -8.84 6.56 33.21
CA GLU A 12 -8.43 7.93 32.90
C GLU A 12 -8.64 8.32 31.42
N SER A 13 -8.89 7.35 30.55
CA SER A 13 -9.15 7.58 29.12
C SER A 13 -10.59 7.94 28.78
N LEU A 14 -11.48 8.01 29.78
CA LEU A 14 -12.90 8.36 29.61
C LEU A 14 -13.06 9.82 29.21
N LEU A 15 -13.80 10.03 28.12
CA LEU A 15 -14.11 11.36 27.61
C LEU A 15 -15.44 11.84 28.18
N GLN A 16 -15.48 13.11 28.58
CA GLN A 16 -16.70 13.77 29.02
C GLN A 16 -17.49 14.28 27.81
N LEU A 17 -18.75 13.90 27.71
CA LEU A 17 -19.66 14.39 26.67
C LEU A 17 -20.21 15.74 27.11
N GLU A 18 -20.03 16.80 26.29
CA GLU A 18 -20.52 18.15 26.62
C GLU A 18 -22.04 18.28 26.61
N GLN A 19 -22.75 17.49 25.80
CA GLN A 19 -24.21 17.46 25.76
C GLN A 19 -24.73 16.02 25.69
N GLY A 20 -25.80 15.77 26.45
CA GLY A 20 -26.43 14.46 26.57
C GLY A 20 -26.99 13.96 25.24
N GLY A 21 -26.81 12.66 25.00
CA GLY A 21 -27.31 11.91 23.86
C GLY A 21 -27.35 10.41 24.18
N VAL A 22 -27.61 9.58 23.18
CA VAL A 22 -27.78 8.11 23.32
C VAL A 22 -26.47 7.38 23.69
N ILE A 23 -25.34 8.09 23.76
CA ILE A 23 -24.01 7.51 24.02
C ILE A 23 -23.78 7.44 25.53
N ALA A 24 -23.63 6.23 26.05
CA ALA A 24 -23.41 5.99 27.48
C ALA A 24 -21.99 6.36 27.95
N ASN A 25 -20.97 6.13 27.11
CA ASN A 25 -19.58 6.49 27.40
C ASN A 25 -18.74 6.55 26.12
N ALA A 26 -17.61 7.26 26.19
CA ALA A 26 -16.58 7.28 25.17
C ALA A 26 -15.20 7.18 25.83
N ARG A 27 -14.26 6.43 25.24
CA ARG A 27 -12.90 6.26 25.77
C ARG A 27 -11.83 6.18 24.69
N LEU A 28 -10.62 6.64 25.02
CA LEU A 28 -9.46 6.55 24.15
C LEU A 28 -8.79 5.16 24.25
N LEU A 29 -8.98 4.33 23.22
CA LEU A 29 -8.40 2.98 23.14
C LEU A 29 -6.88 2.99 22.86
N LYS A 30 -6.39 4.05 22.22
CA LYS A 30 -4.98 4.24 21.87
C LYS A 30 -4.59 5.69 22.10
N LYS A 31 -3.30 5.91 22.33
CA LYS A 31 -2.72 7.24 22.43
C LYS A 31 -3.03 8.03 21.15
N PRO A 32 -3.57 9.26 21.25
CA PRO A 32 -3.69 10.13 20.09
C PRO A 32 -2.31 10.35 19.45
N SER A 33 -2.25 10.21 18.12
CA SER A 33 -1.00 10.43 17.39
C SER A 33 -0.54 11.88 17.52
N ALA A 34 0.77 12.11 17.49
CA ALA A 34 1.31 13.45 17.35
C ALA A 34 0.79 14.10 16.06
N THR A 35 0.63 15.42 16.09
CA THR A 35 0.30 16.19 14.89
C THR A 35 1.49 16.18 13.95
N TRP A 36 1.31 15.61 12.77
CA TRP A 36 2.33 15.64 11.72
C TRP A 36 2.04 16.79 10.75
N ARG A 37 3.06 17.60 10.47
CA ARG A 37 3.02 18.58 9.38
C ARG A 37 3.86 18.03 8.24
N ALA A 38 3.26 17.86 7.07
CA ALA A 38 4.01 17.44 5.90
C ALA A 38 5.13 18.47 5.64
N PRO A 39 6.39 18.05 5.46
CA PRO A 39 7.47 18.97 5.14
C PRO A 39 7.21 19.56 3.75
N MET A 40 6.69 20.79 3.70
CA MET A 40 6.38 21.53 2.46
C MET A 40 7.65 22.06 1.77
N ARG A 41 8.67 21.20 1.60
CA ARG A 41 9.84 21.53 0.78
C ARG A 41 9.48 21.34 -0.69
N LEU A 42 9.79 22.33 -1.55
CA LEU A 42 9.46 22.30 -2.99
C LEU A 42 9.87 20.96 -3.68
N ALA A 43 11.00 20.38 -3.27
CA ALA A 43 11.48 19.11 -3.82
C ALA A 43 10.49 17.94 -3.61
N ASN A 44 9.78 17.88 -2.48
CA ASN A 44 8.81 16.81 -2.21
C ASN A 44 7.53 16.97 -3.04
N GLN A 45 7.12 18.19 -3.32
CA GLN A 45 5.97 18.48 -4.18
C GLN A 45 6.26 18.06 -5.62
N TRP A 46 7.44 18.40 -6.13
CA TRP A 46 7.87 17.97 -7.47
C TRP A 46 8.04 16.46 -7.59
N ARG A 47 8.60 15.78 -6.57
CA ARG A 47 8.65 14.31 -6.55
C ARG A 47 7.26 13.67 -6.59
N LEU A 48 6.29 14.24 -5.84
CA LEU A 48 4.91 13.76 -5.87
C LEU A 48 4.23 14.01 -7.22
N ILE A 49 4.46 15.17 -7.84
CA ILE A 49 3.96 15.49 -9.18
C ILE A 49 4.56 14.54 -10.21
N SER A 50 5.88 14.33 -10.18
CA SER A 50 6.57 13.37 -11.04
C SER A 50 6.02 11.95 -10.87
N HIS A 51 5.75 11.54 -9.62
CA HIS A 51 5.09 10.26 -9.31
C HIS A 51 3.69 10.13 -9.92
N LEU A 52 2.87 11.19 -9.88
CA LEU A 52 1.53 11.18 -10.49
C LEU A 52 1.58 11.25 -12.02
N SER A 53 2.68 11.74 -12.58
CA SER A 53 2.92 11.84 -14.02
C SER A 53 3.63 10.61 -14.61
N LEU A 54 4.11 9.69 -13.76
CA LEU A 54 4.92 8.54 -14.18
C LEU A 54 4.05 7.44 -14.78
N ASN A 55 4.34 7.10 -16.03
CA ASN A 55 3.67 6.04 -16.79
C ASN A 55 4.09 4.64 -16.31
N HIS A 56 3.15 3.69 -16.43
CA HIS A 56 3.22 2.27 -16.05
C HIS A 56 4.48 1.50 -16.51
N LEU A 57 5.24 2.02 -17.49
CA LEU A 57 6.46 1.40 -18.01
C LEU A 57 7.66 1.50 -17.07
N SER A 58 7.72 2.50 -16.18
CA SER A 58 8.92 2.73 -15.37
C SER A 58 9.00 1.92 -14.07
N ILE A 59 7.90 1.28 -13.64
CA ILE A 59 7.82 0.55 -12.36
C ILE A 59 8.09 -0.95 -12.56
N VAL A 60 8.07 -1.43 -13.80
CA VAL A 60 8.02 -2.86 -14.11
C VAL A 60 9.35 -3.39 -14.68
N ASP A 61 10.21 -2.50 -15.21
CA ASP A 61 11.54 -2.82 -15.74
C ASP A 61 12.61 -2.08 -14.92
N GLY A 62 13.33 -2.80 -14.04
CA GLY A 62 14.28 -2.18 -13.08
C GLY A 62 13.63 -1.27 -12.03
N GLY A 63 12.33 -1.44 -11.78
CA GLY A 63 11.49 -0.48 -11.05
C GLY A 63 11.51 -0.58 -9.53
N ARG A 64 12.41 -1.37 -8.93
CA ARG A 64 12.52 -1.48 -7.46
C ARG A 64 12.84 -0.12 -6.85
N GLU A 65 13.92 0.51 -7.29
CA GLU A 65 14.41 1.79 -6.76
C GLU A 65 13.34 2.88 -6.91
N ALA A 66 12.65 2.90 -8.05
CA ALA A 66 11.53 3.80 -8.30
C ALA A 66 10.38 3.54 -7.31
N LEU A 67 10.00 2.28 -7.09
CA LEU A 67 8.97 1.92 -6.11
C LEU A 67 9.37 2.33 -4.69
N LEU A 68 10.63 2.10 -4.29
CA LEU A 68 11.13 2.49 -2.98
C LEU A 68 11.12 4.01 -2.79
N GLU A 69 11.51 4.77 -3.82
CA GLU A 69 11.45 6.23 -3.78
C GLU A 69 10.01 6.72 -3.62
N ILE A 70 9.08 6.16 -4.39
CA ILE A 70 7.65 6.46 -4.31
C ILE A 70 7.12 6.19 -2.90
N LEU A 71 7.36 5.00 -2.35
CA LEU A 71 6.91 4.64 -1.01
C LEU A 71 7.53 5.53 0.06
N SER A 72 8.78 5.94 -0.13
CA SER A 72 9.49 6.84 0.79
C SER A 72 8.86 8.24 0.87
N LEU A 73 8.18 8.71 -0.19
CA LEU A 73 7.43 9.97 -0.16
C LEU A 73 6.28 9.96 0.86
N TYR A 74 5.75 8.77 1.19
CA TYR A 74 4.65 8.62 2.15
C TYR A 74 5.13 8.43 3.60
N ASN A 75 6.44 8.33 3.84
CA ASN A 75 7.01 8.24 5.19
C ASN A 75 7.17 9.62 5.85
N PHE A 76 6.07 10.38 6.00
CA PHE A 76 6.09 11.74 6.55
C PHE A 76 6.62 11.83 7.99
N ALA A 77 6.48 10.75 8.76
CA ALA A 77 6.90 10.66 10.15
C ALA A 77 8.36 10.22 10.32
N ASP A 78 9.09 9.99 9.22
CA ASP A 78 10.44 9.43 9.20
C ASP A 78 10.59 8.21 10.12
N SER A 79 9.61 7.30 10.05
CA SER A 79 9.56 6.11 10.89
C SER A 79 10.62 5.10 10.45
N ALA A 80 11.47 4.67 11.38
CA ALA A 80 12.47 3.62 11.13
C ALA A 80 11.82 2.29 10.72
N THR A 81 10.66 1.97 11.28
CA THR A 81 9.90 0.76 10.92
C THR A 81 9.42 0.82 9.47
N VAL A 82 8.89 1.97 9.04
CA VAL A 82 8.44 2.16 7.64
C VAL A 82 9.64 2.10 6.69
N ARG A 83 10.77 2.72 7.03
CA ARG A 83 12.00 2.61 6.22
C ARG A 83 12.46 1.16 6.05
N LYS A 84 12.42 0.36 7.11
CA LYS A 84 12.75 -1.08 7.03
C LYS A 84 11.79 -1.84 6.13
N GLN A 85 10.48 -1.63 6.31
CA GLN A 85 9.46 -2.28 5.45
C GLN A 85 9.67 -1.93 3.98
N ILE A 86 9.88 -0.65 3.66
CA ILE A 86 10.19 -0.20 2.29
C ILE A 86 11.45 -0.91 1.77
N ALA A 87 12.55 -0.87 2.52
CA ALA A 87 13.80 -1.55 2.14
C ALA A 87 13.67 -3.07 2.00
N GLY A 88 12.67 -3.67 2.67
CA GLY A 88 12.37 -5.10 2.61
C GLY A 88 11.74 -5.56 1.30
N ILE A 89 11.41 -4.67 0.36
CA ILE A 89 11.11 -5.08 -1.02
C ILE A 89 12.45 -5.36 -1.71
N SER A 90 12.76 -6.64 -1.91
CA SER A 90 14.05 -7.08 -2.45
C SER A 90 14.08 -7.03 -3.97
N ASN A 91 12.96 -7.31 -4.63
CA ASN A 91 12.86 -7.33 -6.08
C ASN A 91 11.47 -6.92 -6.55
N VAL A 92 11.44 -6.29 -7.73
CA VAL A 92 10.23 -5.93 -8.47
C VAL A 92 10.48 -6.31 -9.91
N SER A 93 9.63 -7.17 -10.45
CA SER A 93 9.61 -7.44 -11.88
C SER A 93 8.19 -7.38 -12.38
N GLY A 94 8.03 -7.19 -13.68
CA GLY A 94 6.81 -7.63 -14.29
C GLY A 94 6.94 -7.82 -15.78
N HIS A 95 5.92 -8.48 -16.30
CA HIS A 95 5.94 -8.99 -17.64
C HIS A 95 4.55 -8.86 -18.27
N PRO A 96 4.49 -8.63 -19.60
CA PRO A 96 3.24 -8.71 -20.33
C PRO A 96 2.58 -10.07 -20.12
N SER A 97 1.26 -10.07 -19.93
CA SER A 97 0.48 -11.29 -19.71
C SER A 97 -0.88 -11.15 -20.38
N VAL A 98 -1.51 -12.29 -20.66
CA VAL A 98 -2.84 -12.36 -21.27
C VAL A 98 -3.72 -13.24 -20.41
N THR A 99 -4.91 -12.76 -20.07
CA THR A 99 -5.88 -13.54 -19.30
C THR A 99 -7.22 -13.58 -20.00
N ARG A 100 -7.97 -14.66 -19.78
CA ARG A 100 -9.31 -14.83 -20.32
C ARG A 100 -10.32 -14.22 -19.34
N VAL A 101 -11.25 -13.43 -19.86
CA VAL A 101 -12.34 -12.80 -19.09
C VAL A 101 -13.70 -13.26 -19.64
N GLY A 102 -14.73 -13.15 -18.81
CA GLY A 102 -16.08 -13.57 -19.15
C GLY A 102 -16.34 -15.07 -19.02
N LYS A 103 -17.62 -15.44 -19.14
CA LYS A 103 -18.13 -16.82 -19.07
C LYS A 103 -18.71 -17.23 -20.42
N ALA A 104 -18.72 -18.53 -20.71
CA ALA A 104 -19.33 -19.05 -21.93
C ALA A 104 -20.79 -18.54 -22.08
N PRO A 105 -21.24 -18.13 -23.28
CA PRO A 105 -20.55 -18.19 -24.57
C PRO A 105 -19.68 -16.95 -24.91
N ARG A 106 -19.67 -15.91 -24.06
CA ARG A 106 -18.96 -14.64 -24.30
C ARG A 106 -17.64 -14.61 -23.53
N GLN A 107 -16.57 -15.10 -24.17
CA GLN A 107 -15.21 -15.08 -23.64
C GLN A 107 -14.36 -14.14 -24.48
N ALA A 108 -13.48 -13.38 -23.83
CA ALA A 108 -12.51 -12.52 -24.48
C ALA A 108 -11.14 -12.69 -23.83
N PHE A 109 -10.09 -12.32 -24.58
CA PHE A 109 -8.73 -12.23 -24.06
C PHE A 109 -8.38 -10.77 -23.82
N VAL A 110 -7.86 -10.47 -22.64
CA VAL A 110 -7.42 -9.13 -22.25
C VAL A 110 -5.92 -9.20 -22.02
N ARG A 111 -5.19 -8.21 -22.55
CA ARG A 111 -3.77 -8.04 -22.28
C ARG A 111 -3.61 -7.26 -20.97
N GLY A 112 -2.57 -7.59 -20.22
CA GLY A 112 -2.28 -6.95 -18.97
C GLY A 112 -0.83 -7.11 -18.58
N THR A 113 -0.54 -6.74 -17.34
CA THR A 113 0.79 -6.87 -16.74
C THR A 113 0.69 -7.71 -15.48
N GLU A 114 1.51 -8.74 -15.41
CA GLU A 114 1.76 -9.43 -14.15
C GLU A 114 2.97 -8.80 -13.47
N VAL A 115 2.79 -8.40 -12.23
CA VAL A 115 3.83 -7.83 -11.37
C VAL A 115 4.18 -8.89 -10.34
N GLU A 116 5.46 -9.19 -10.22
CA GLU A 116 6.00 -10.07 -9.20
C GLU A 116 6.86 -9.26 -8.23
N LEU A 117 6.50 -9.34 -6.95
CA LEU A 117 7.25 -8.74 -5.86
C LEU A 117 7.91 -9.83 -5.03
N GLU A 118 9.14 -9.56 -4.62
CA GLU A 118 9.85 -10.36 -3.64
C GLU A 118 10.11 -9.52 -2.39
N PHE A 119 9.86 -10.11 -1.22
CA PHE A 119 10.10 -9.49 0.07
C PHE A 119 11.12 -10.26 0.89
N ASP A 120 11.91 -9.52 1.66
CA ASP A 120 12.68 -10.04 2.80
C ASP A 120 11.80 -9.95 4.06
N GLU A 121 11.24 -11.08 4.52
CA GLU A 121 10.38 -11.15 5.71
C GLU A 121 11.09 -10.66 7.00
N ASN A 122 12.43 -10.70 7.04
CA ASN A 122 13.20 -10.23 8.20
C ASN A 122 13.07 -8.70 8.41
N GLN A 123 12.70 -7.94 7.38
CA GLN A 123 12.46 -6.50 7.51
C GLN A 123 11.05 -6.15 7.99
N TYR A 124 10.18 -7.15 8.15
CA TYR A 124 8.77 -6.99 8.51
C TYR A 124 8.48 -7.41 9.96
N VAL A 125 9.48 -7.53 10.84
CA VAL A 125 9.26 -7.90 12.25
C VAL A 125 8.20 -7.01 12.92
N GLY A 126 7.14 -7.63 13.45
CA GLY A 126 6.01 -6.93 14.09
C GLY A 126 4.92 -6.43 13.15
N SER A 127 5.04 -6.67 11.83
CA SER A 127 4.05 -6.34 10.80
C SER A 127 3.93 -7.48 9.78
N GLY A 128 2.78 -7.62 9.11
CA GLY A 128 2.62 -8.65 8.07
C GLY A 128 3.06 -8.14 6.69
N VAL A 129 3.89 -8.92 5.97
CA VAL A 129 4.15 -8.71 4.53
C VAL A 129 2.84 -8.69 3.73
N TYR A 130 1.88 -9.54 4.11
CA TYR A 130 0.58 -9.63 3.46
C TYR A 130 -0.18 -8.30 3.43
N LEU A 131 -0.15 -7.51 4.50
CA LEU A 131 -0.84 -6.21 4.52
C LEU A 131 -0.21 -5.23 3.53
N MET A 132 1.12 -5.19 3.47
CA MET A 132 1.84 -4.39 2.48
C MET A 132 1.52 -4.86 1.05
N ALA A 133 1.48 -6.17 0.83
CA ALA A 133 1.09 -6.75 -0.44
C ALA A 133 -0.33 -6.34 -0.87
N CYS A 134 -1.31 -6.30 0.04
CA CYS A 134 -2.66 -5.81 -0.28
C CYS A 134 -2.67 -4.33 -0.67
N VAL A 135 -1.87 -3.49 -0.02
CA VAL A 135 -1.74 -2.08 -0.38
C VAL A 135 -1.13 -1.94 -1.78
N LEU A 136 -0.09 -2.72 -2.07
CA LEU A 136 0.60 -2.69 -3.36
C LEU A 136 -0.27 -3.25 -4.50
N ASP A 137 -1.07 -4.29 -4.25
CA ASP A 137 -2.06 -4.79 -5.22
C ASP A 137 -3.06 -3.70 -5.62
N ARG A 138 -3.49 -2.89 -4.64
CA ARG A 138 -4.35 -1.73 -4.91
C ARG A 138 -3.61 -0.64 -5.66
N PHE A 139 -2.39 -0.34 -5.25
CA PHE A 139 -1.51 0.65 -5.87
C PHE A 139 -1.30 0.34 -7.36
N PHE A 140 -0.82 -0.85 -7.72
CA PHE A 140 -0.60 -1.23 -9.12
C PHE A 140 -1.88 -1.21 -9.95
N GLY A 141 -3.02 -1.58 -9.36
CA GLY A 141 -4.31 -1.46 -10.04
C GLY A 141 -4.63 -0.03 -10.48
N LEU A 142 -4.22 1.00 -9.72
CA LEU A 142 -4.44 2.41 -10.10
C LEU A 142 -3.59 2.85 -11.29
N TYR A 143 -2.48 2.16 -11.58
CA TYR A 143 -1.66 2.44 -12.76
C TYR A 143 -2.19 1.75 -14.02
N CYS A 144 -3.12 0.79 -13.87
CA CYS A 144 -3.66 0.01 -14.98
C CYS A 144 -4.21 0.92 -16.09
N THR A 145 -3.79 0.67 -17.33
CA THR A 145 -4.29 1.40 -18.50
C THR A 145 -5.72 0.99 -18.86
N ALA A 146 -6.43 1.83 -19.61
CA ALA A 146 -7.77 1.50 -20.09
C ALA A 146 -7.75 0.19 -20.91
N ASN A 147 -8.73 -0.68 -20.67
CA ASN A 147 -8.86 -2.00 -21.30
C ASN A 147 -7.71 -2.98 -21.01
N SER A 148 -6.99 -2.77 -19.92
CA SER A 148 -5.92 -3.65 -19.45
C SER A 148 -6.27 -4.24 -18.07
N TYR A 149 -5.42 -5.16 -17.59
CA TYR A 149 -5.44 -5.62 -16.21
C TYR A 149 -4.03 -5.61 -15.60
N THR A 150 -3.98 -5.56 -14.28
CA THR A 150 -2.77 -5.83 -13.50
C THR A 150 -3.03 -7.01 -12.57
N ARG A 151 -2.00 -7.81 -12.30
CA ARG A 151 -2.08 -8.87 -11.30
C ARG A 151 -0.81 -8.89 -10.49
N LEU A 152 -0.92 -8.88 -9.16
CA LEU A 152 0.22 -8.97 -8.26
C LEU A 152 0.42 -10.42 -7.79
N SER A 153 1.66 -10.90 -7.91
CA SER A 153 2.16 -12.12 -7.28
C SER A 153 3.24 -11.75 -6.27
N VAL A 154 3.23 -12.37 -5.11
CA VAL A 154 4.18 -12.06 -4.02
C VAL A 154 4.92 -13.30 -3.59
N ARG A 155 6.24 -13.18 -3.51
CA ARG A 155 7.18 -14.16 -3.01
C ARG A 155 7.93 -13.61 -1.80
N SER A 156 8.48 -14.54 -1.02
CA SER A 156 9.39 -14.24 0.08
C SER A 156 10.72 -14.92 -0.19
N GLN A 157 11.81 -14.27 0.18
CA GLN A 157 13.15 -14.88 0.14
C GLN A 157 13.29 -16.08 1.09
N GLN A 158 12.47 -16.11 2.14
CA GLN A 158 12.47 -17.15 3.17
C GLN A 158 11.57 -18.34 2.83
N ARG A 159 10.84 -18.30 1.70
CA ARG A 159 9.90 -19.34 1.30
C ARG A 159 10.13 -19.76 -0.15
N GLU A 160 9.98 -21.05 -0.44
CA GLU A 160 10.14 -21.55 -1.81
C GLU A 160 8.93 -21.16 -2.69
N ASP A 161 7.72 -21.21 -2.12
CA ASP A 161 6.46 -20.93 -2.82
C ASP A 161 5.98 -19.48 -2.73
N PHE A 162 5.07 -19.12 -3.63
CA PHE A 162 4.35 -17.85 -3.58
C PHE A 162 3.59 -17.71 -2.26
N MET A 163 3.75 -16.55 -1.61
CA MET A 163 2.98 -16.21 -0.43
C MET A 163 1.52 -15.92 -0.77
N VAL A 164 1.31 -15.16 -1.85
CA VAL A 164 -0.03 -14.81 -2.33
C VAL A 164 0.04 -14.46 -3.81
N ARG A 165 -0.98 -14.88 -4.55
CA ARG A 165 -1.27 -14.39 -5.90
C ARG A 165 -2.65 -13.77 -5.90
N PHE A 166 -2.70 -12.47 -6.13
CA PHE A 166 -3.96 -11.72 -6.16
C PHE A 166 -4.75 -12.02 -7.44
N PRO A 167 -6.09 -11.90 -7.40
CA PRO A 167 -6.88 -11.94 -8.62
C PRO A 167 -6.51 -10.77 -9.54
N PRO A 168 -6.68 -10.91 -10.87
CA PRO A 168 -6.47 -9.79 -11.79
C PRO A 168 -7.42 -8.63 -11.49
N ARG A 169 -6.93 -7.40 -11.61
CA ARG A 169 -7.66 -6.15 -11.33
C ARG A 169 -7.60 -5.21 -12.54
N SER A 170 -8.65 -4.42 -12.72
CA SER A 170 -8.69 -3.31 -13.69
C SER A 170 -9.05 -2.05 -12.91
N GLY A 171 -8.05 -1.23 -12.59
CA GLY A 171 -8.27 -0.07 -11.73
C GLY A 171 -8.59 -0.43 -10.28
N SER A 172 -9.72 0.10 -9.80
CA SER A 172 -10.26 -0.18 -8.47
C SER A 172 -11.08 -1.48 -8.42
N LEU A 173 -11.47 -2.04 -9.58
CA LEU A 173 -12.38 -3.17 -9.68
C LEU A 173 -11.63 -4.49 -9.95
N PRO A 174 -12.15 -5.64 -9.46
CA PRO A 174 -11.68 -6.94 -9.93
C PRO A 174 -12.01 -7.10 -11.42
N LEU A 175 -11.16 -7.82 -12.15
CA LEU A 175 -11.43 -8.18 -13.54
C LEU A 175 -12.48 -9.31 -13.57
N VAL A 176 -13.64 -9.05 -14.18
CA VAL A 176 -14.78 -9.99 -14.29
C VAL A 176 -15.03 -10.36 -15.75
#